data_AF-A0A962ZI53-F1
#
_entry.id   AF-A0A962ZI53-F1
#
_cell.length_a   1.000
_cell.length_b   1.000
_cell.length_c   1.000
_cell.angle_alpha   90.00
_cell.angle_beta   90.00
_cell.angle_gamma   90.00
#
_symmetry.space_group_name_H-M   'P 1'
#
loop_
_entity.id
_entity.type
_entity.pdbx_description
1 polymer ?
#
loop_
_entity_poly.entity_id
_entity_poly.type
_entity_poly.pdbx_seq_one_letter_code
_entity_poly.pdbx_strand_id
1 'polypeptide(L)'
;MSNEFYLNNPLIHRDRRLGQSASAWTRQFDCTHIRPLIICRGPIRKEAMDVFQEMGITHYGILLSEKDSIVYRNAIAPELRALADPDRIHRVPDYSGVNKEEREQRIRQIINIARDNNYNSVFAGYGFMAED
;
A
#
# COMPACT_ATOMS: atom_id res chain seq x y z
N MET A 1 12.69 8.57 -24.25
CA MET A 1 12.60 7.13 -23.88
C MET A 1 11.19 6.90 -23.38
N SER A 2 10.41 6.05 -24.05
CA SER A 2 9.01 5.83 -23.71
C SER A 2 8.89 5.01 -22.42
N ASN A 3 8.17 5.53 -21.43
CA ASN A 3 7.83 4.84 -20.18
C ASN A 3 6.86 3.64 -20.38
N GLU A 4 6.63 3.20 -21.62
CA GLU A 4 5.66 2.15 -21.96
C GLU A 4 5.97 0.83 -21.25
N PHE A 5 7.24 0.41 -21.19
CA PHE A 5 7.61 -0.83 -20.51
C PHE A 5 7.58 -0.73 -18.98
N TYR A 6 7.50 0.47 -18.41
CA TYR A 6 7.36 0.63 -16.95
C TYR A 6 5.89 0.63 -16.53
N LEU A 7 4.98 1.10 -17.38
CA LEU A 7 3.55 1.22 -17.08
C LEU A 7 2.71 0.07 -17.67
N ASN A 8 3.18 -0.55 -18.76
CA ASN A 8 2.44 -1.55 -19.53
C ASN A 8 3.39 -2.68 -19.99
N ASN A 9 3.99 -3.38 -19.03
CA ASN A 9 4.72 -4.62 -19.31
C ASN A 9 3.79 -5.84 -19.20
N PRO A 10 3.50 -6.58 -20.29
CA PRO A 10 2.62 -7.75 -20.27
C PRO A 10 3.18 -8.94 -19.47
N LEU A 11 4.47 -8.93 -19.13
CA LEU A 11 5.08 -9.92 -18.24
C LEU A 11 4.82 -9.60 -16.76
N ILE A 12 4.52 -8.33 -16.45
CA ILE A 12 4.28 -7.82 -15.10
C ILE A 12 2.78 -7.65 -14.87
N HIS A 13 2.08 -6.95 -15.76
CA HIS A 13 0.67 -6.60 -15.60
C HIS A 13 -0.26 -7.63 -16.23
N ARG A 14 -1.28 -8.03 -15.47
CA ARG A 14 -2.31 -8.99 -15.89
C ARG A 14 -3.52 -8.89 -14.96
N ASP A 15 -4.68 -9.37 -15.43
CA ASP A 15 -5.84 -9.55 -14.56
C ASP A 15 -5.56 -10.64 -13.52
N ARG A 16 -5.65 -10.28 -12.23
CA ARG A 16 -5.38 -11.17 -11.09
C ARG A 16 -6.65 -11.44 -10.26
N ARG A 17 -7.84 -11.13 -10.79
CA ARG A 17 -9.12 -11.37 -10.10
C ARG A 17 -9.46 -12.86 -10.07
N LEU A 18 -8.85 -13.58 -9.13
CA LEU A 18 -9.01 -15.03 -9.00
C LEU A 18 -10.46 -15.46 -8.67
N GLY A 19 -11.26 -14.58 -8.05
CA GLY A 19 -12.69 -14.82 -7.82
C GLY A 19 -13.52 -15.03 -9.10
N GLN A 20 -13.02 -14.59 -10.25
CA GLN A 20 -13.66 -14.78 -11.56
C GLN A 20 -13.22 -16.09 -12.26
N SER A 21 -12.33 -16.88 -11.66
CA SER A 21 -11.86 -18.14 -12.25
C SER A 21 -12.98 -19.17 -12.38
N ALA A 22 -12.94 -19.98 -13.45
CA ALA A 22 -13.84 -21.11 -13.63
C ALA A 22 -13.62 -22.23 -12.58
N SER A 23 -12.40 -22.36 -12.05
CA SER A 23 -12.04 -23.37 -11.05
C SER A 23 -12.48 -22.95 -9.64
N ALA A 24 -13.25 -23.81 -8.97
CA ALA A 24 -13.68 -23.58 -7.59
C ALA A 24 -12.48 -23.45 -6.63
N TRP A 25 -11.44 -24.27 -6.83
CA TRP A 25 -10.22 -24.21 -6.02
C TRP A 25 -9.50 -22.87 -6.18
N THR A 26 -9.36 -22.36 -7.41
CA THR A 26 -8.72 -21.06 -7.66
C THR A 26 -9.50 -19.90 -7.05
N ARG A 27 -10.84 -19.94 -7.10
CA ARG A 27 -11.68 -18.89 -6.50
C ARG A 27 -11.50 -18.74 -4.99
N GLN A 28 -11.03 -19.77 -4.28
CA GLN A 28 -10.75 -19.69 -2.84
C GLN A 28 -9.61 -18.71 -2.52
N PHE A 29 -8.79 -18.34 -3.50
CA PHE A 29 -7.70 -17.37 -3.37
C PHE A 29 -8.11 -15.95 -3.81
N ASP A 30 -9.41 -15.66 -3.90
CA ASP A 30 -9.89 -14.30 -4.15
C ASP A 30 -9.47 -13.35 -3.03
N CYS A 31 -9.00 -12.15 -3.39
CA CYS A 31 -8.52 -11.15 -2.44
C CYS A 31 -9.36 -9.87 -2.42
N THR A 32 -10.52 -9.82 -3.09
CA THR A 32 -11.33 -8.59 -3.19
C THR A 32 -11.82 -8.08 -1.84
N HIS A 33 -11.88 -8.96 -0.83
CA HIS A 33 -12.26 -8.66 0.54
C HIS A 33 -11.11 -8.07 1.39
N ILE A 34 -9.87 -8.08 0.88
CA ILE A 34 -8.70 -7.55 1.59
C ILE A 34 -8.69 -6.03 1.46
N ARG A 35 -8.33 -5.37 2.56
CA ARG A 35 -8.33 -3.92 2.73
C ARG A 35 -7.03 -3.49 3.40
N PRO A 36 -5.91 -3.45 2.64
CA PRO A 36 -4.60 -3.28 3.23
C PRO A 36 -4.30 -1.83 3.58
N LEU A 37 -3.64 -1.62 4.72
CA LEU A 37 -2.89 -0.41 5.03
C LEU A 37 -1.44 -0.60 4.60
N ILE A 38 -0.97 0.19 3.63
CA ILE A 38 0.40 0.13 3.11
C ILE A 38 1.30 1.01 3.98
N ILE A 39 2.30 0.39 4.59
CA ILE A 39 3.20 1.07 5.55
C ILE A 39 4.66 1.18 5.05
N CYS A 40 4.90 0.83 3.79
CA CYS A 40 6.19 0.95 3.13
C CYS A 40 6.31 2.22 2.29
N ARG A 41 7.52 2.52 1.81
CA ARG A 41 7.85 3.72 1.00
C ARG A 41 8.61 3.33 -0.28
N GLY A 42 8.69 4.26 -1.24
CA GLY A 42 9.46 4.07 -2.46
C GLY A 42 8.75 3.22 -3.52
N PRO A 43 9.48 2.65 -4.50
CA PRO A 43 8.88 1.95 -5.65
C PRO A 43 7.95 0.79 -5.28
N ILE A 44 8.30 0.04 -4.24
CA ILE A 44 7.52 -1.11 -3.76
C ILE A 44 6.08 -0.73 -3.36
N ARG A 45 5.87 0.51 -2.88
CA ARG A 45 4.53 1.00 -2.57
C ARG A 45 3.67 1.05 -3.82
N LYS A 46 4.21 1.62 -4.90
CA LYS A 46 3.50 1.75 -6.16
C LYS A 46 3.22 0.37 -6.76
N GLU A 47 4.23 -0.51 -6.78
CA GLU A 47 4.08 -1.87 -7.29
C GLU A 47 2.98 -2.64 -6.52
N ALA A 48 2.92 -2.48 -5.20
CA ALA A 48 1.86 -3.07 -4.40
C ALA A 48 0.47 -2.51 -4.74
N MET A 49 0.35 -1.18 -4.93
CA MET A 49 -0.90 -0.55 -5.34
C MET A 49 -1.39 -1.07 -6.70
N ASP A 50 -0.49 -1.19 -7.68
CA ASP A 50 -0.80 -1.71 -9.01
C ASP A 50 -1.30 -3.17 -8.90
N VAL A 51 -0.59 -4.03 -8.16
CA VAL A 51 -0.99 -5.43 -7.96
C VAL A 51 -2.32 -5.54 -7.22
N PHE A 52 -2.57 -4.72 -6.19
CA PHE A 52 -3.84 -4.73 -5.46
C PHE A 52 -5.02 -4.39 -6.37
N GLN A 53 -4.86 -3.37 -7.22
CA GLN A 53 -5.90 -3.02 -8.20
C GLN A 53 -6.14 -4.16 -9.20
N GLU A 54 -5.09 -4.82 -9.67
CA GLU A 54 -5.16 -5.97 -10.57
C GLU A 54 -5.81 -7.20 -9.93
N MET A 55 -5.66 -7.37 -8.61
CA MET A 55 -6.34 -8.40 -7.81
C MET A 55 -7.81 -8.06 -7.52
N GLY A 56 -8.26 -6.85 -7.87
CA GLY A 56 -9.62 -6.38 -7.61
C GLY A 56 -9.83 -5.78 -6.22
N ILE A 57 -8.76 -5.46 -5.48
CA ILE A 57 -8.85 -4.72 -4.23
C ILE A 57 -9.17 -3.25 -4.54
N THR A 58 -10.28 -2.77 -3.99
CA THR A 58 -10.80 -1.41 -4.24
C THR A 58 -10.59 -0.44 -3.07
N HIS A 59 -10.18 -0.96 -1.92
CA HIS A 59 -10.03 -0.19 -0.70
C HIS A 59 -8.70 -0.50 -0.02
N TYR A 60 -7.74 0.41 -0.14
CA TYR A 60 -6.47 0.37 0.56
C TYR A 60 -6.08 1.78 1.00
N GLY A 61 -5.31 1.84 2.09
CA GLY A 61 -4.77 3.07 2.63
C GLY A 61 -3.26 3.11 2.52
N ILE A 62 -2.68 4.29 2.69
CA ILE A 62 -1.23 4.46 2.75
C ILE A 62 -0.84 5.25 4.00
N LEU A 63 0.28 4.89 4.61
CA LEU A 63 0.98 5.78 5.52
C LEU A 63 1.90 6.71 4.72
N LEU A 64 1.92 7.98 5.11
CA LEU A 64 2.79 8.99 4.54
C LEU A 64 3.62 9.65 5.64
N SER A 65 4.92 9.38 5.65
CA SER A 65 5.81 10.06 6.57
C SER A 65 5.97 11.54 6.24
N GLU A 66 6.07 12.39 7.26
CA GLU A 66 6.43 13.80 7.09
C GLU A 66 7.81 13.96 6.41
N LYS A 67 8.77 13.06 6.67
CA LYS A 67 10.06 13.04 5.98
C LYS A 67 9.90 12.85 4.47
N ASP A 68 8.91 12.06 4.05
CA ASP A 68 8.59 11.91 2.63
C ASP A 68 7.90 13.17 2.11
N SER A 69 7.00 13.77 2.89
CA SER A 69 6.28 14.98 2.49
C SER A 69 7.17 16.18 2.15
N ILE A 70 8.38 16.27 2.73
CA ILE A 70 9.36 17.33 2.44
C ILE A 70 10.05 17.09 1.09
N VAL A 71 10.38 15.84 0.75
CA VAL A 71 10.89 15.47 -0.58
C VAL A 71 9.79 15.64 -1.63
N TYR A 72 8.54 15.45 -1.24
CA TYR A 72 7.35 15.58 -2.10
C TYR A 72 6.71 16.99 -2.08
N ARG A 73 7.38 18.04 -1.59
CA ARG A 73 6.81 19.40 -1.53
C ARG A 73 6.50 20.03 -2.91
N ASN A 74 6.97 19.43 -4.01
CA ASN A 74 6.57 19.77 -5.39
C ASN A 74 6.24 18.55 -6.25
N ALA A 75 6.14 17.37 -5.66
CA ALA A 75 5.91 16.12 -6.37
C ALA A 75 4.63 15.50 -5.82
N ILE A 76 3.53 15.80 -6.49
CA ILE A 76 2.32 14.99 -6.40
C ILE A 76 2.72 13.62 -6.97
N ALA A 77 3.21 12.74 -6.10
CA ALA A 77 3.69 11.41 -6.49
C ALA A 77 2.55 10.73 -7.28
N PRO A 78 2.80 10.17 -8.48
CA PRO A 78 1.73 9.64 -9.32
C PRO A 78 0.78 8.67 -8.58
N GLU A 79 1.30 7.92 -7.62
CA GLU A 79 0.55 7.03 -6.74
C GLU A 79 -0.44 7.75 -5.81
N LEU A 80 -0.13 8.97 -5.34
CA LEU A 80 -1.05 9.78 -4.54
C LEU A 80 -2.20 10.32 -5.39
N ARG A 81 -2.01 10.48 -6.71
CA ARG A 81 -3.11 10.80 -7.64
C ARG A 81 -3.98 9.58 -7.93
N ALA A 82 -3.43 8.38 -7.87
CA ALA A 82 -4.16 7.13 -8.06
C ALA A 82 -5.12 6.85 -6.90
N LEU A 83 -4.79 7.33 -5.69
CA LEU A 83 -5.73 7.40 -4.57
C LEU A 83 -6.68 8.58 -4.79
N ALA A 84 -7.84 8.31 -5.39
CA ALA A 84 -8.90 9.29 -5.60
C ALA A 84 -9.49 9.85 -4.29
N ASP A 85 -9.24 9.18 -3.16
CA ASP A 85 -9.79 9.48 -1.85
C ASP A 85 -8.67 9.93 -0.88
N PRO A 86 -8.56 11.24 -0.60
CA PRO A 86 -7.55 11.78 0.31
C PRO A 86 -7.63 11.23 1.74
N ASP A 87 -8.81 10.78 2.19
CA ASP A 87 -9.01 10.26 3.55
C ASP A 87 -8.29 8.93 3.79
N ARG A 88 -7.80 8.30 2.71
CA ARG A 88 -7.00 7.06 2.76
C ARG A 88 -5.50 7.32 2.92
N ILE A 89 -5.09 8.59 3.06
CA ILE A 89 -3.69 8.99 3.25
C ILE A 89 -3.47 9.39 4.71
N HIS A 90 -2.75 8.55 5.44
CA HIS A 90 -2.55 8.66 6.88
C HIS A 90 -1.16 9.21 7.19
N ARG A 91 -1.08 10.43 7.71
CA ARG A 91 0.20 11.10 7.98
C ARG A 91 0.79 10.67 9.31
N VAL A 92 2.10 10.41 9.31
CA VAL A 92 2.89 10.05 10.49
C VAL A 92 4.23 10.81 10.48
N PRO A 93 4.81 11.20 11.62
CA PRO A 93 6.12 11.85 11.64
C PRO A 93 7.21 11.05 10.89
N ASP A 94 7.25 9.75 11.14
CA ASP A 94 8.14 8.78 10.50
C ASP A 94 7.48 7.40 10.54
N TYR A 95 8.15 6.36 10.02
CA TYR A 95 7.56 5.04 9.98
C TYR A 95 8.03 4.10 11.12
N SER A 96 9.12 4.32 11.87
CA SER A 96 9.70 3.33 12.81
C SER A 96 9.99 3.84 14.23
N GLY A 97 10.00 5.14 14.47
CA GLY A 97 10.61 5.74 15.66
C GLY A 97 12.14 5.75 15.61
N VAL A 98 12.76 6.60 16.44
CA VAL A 98 14.22 6.72 16.59
C VAL A 98 14.76 5.80 17.69
N ASN A 99 13.91 5.40 18.63
CA ASN A 99 14.23 4.49 19.73
C ASN A 99 13.11 3.44 19.91
N LYS A 100 13.29 2.52 20.86
CA LYS A 100 12.36 1.41 21.10
C LYS A 100 10.98 1.92 21.53
N GLU A 101 10.94 2.89 22.42
CA GLU A 101 9.69 3.44 22.97
C GLU A 101 8.86 4.12 21.88
N GLU A 102 9.50 4.97 21.06
CA GLU A 102 8.87 5.60 19.90
C GLU A 102 8.43 4.58 18.87
N ARG A 103 9.18 3.49 18.68
CA ARG A 103 8.79 2.40 17.80
C ARG A 103 7.52 1.70 18.26
N GLU A 104 7.43 1.37 19.55
CA GLU A 104 6.20 0.78 20.10
C GLU A 104 5.01 1.74 20.05
N GLN A 105 5.25 3.04 20.22
CA GLN A 105 4.21 4.07 20.03
C GLN A 105 3.79 4.14 18.56
N ARG A 106 4.73 4.05 17.62
CA ARG A 106 4.49 4.05 16.18
C ARG A 106 3.66 2.85 15.76
N ILE A 107 4.02 1.65 16.20
CA ILE A 107 3.27 0.41 15.94
C ILE A 107 1.83 0.57 16.46
N ARG A 108 1.66 1.06 17.70
CA ARG A 108 0.33 1.33 18.28
C ARG A 108 -0.47 2.32 17.44
N GLN A 109 0.14 3.41 17.00
CA GLN A 109 -0.51 4.39 16.13
C GLN A 109 -0.97 3.76 14.81
N ILE A 110 -0.13 2.94 14.17
CA ILE A 110 -0.44 2.26 12.91
C ILE A 110 -1.61 1.29 13.08
N ILE A 111 -1.62 0.52 14.17
CA ILE A 111 -2.73 -0.38 14.52
C ILE A 111 -4.03 0.40 14.72
N ASN A 112 -3.98 1.55 15.41
CA ASN A 112 -5.17 2.38 15.61
C ASN A 112 -5.69 2.94 14.28
N ILE A 113 -4.81 3.47 13.43
CA ILE A 113 -5.16 3.90 12.07
C ILE A 113 -5.84 2.77 11.29
N ALA A 114 -5.30 1.55 11.36
CA ALA A 114 -5.88 0.38 10.71
C ALA A 114 -7.32 0.11 11.18
N ARG A 115 -7.53 0.09 12.50
CA ARG A 115 -8.86 -0.17 13.09
C ARG A 115 -9.86 0.93 12.80
N ASP A 116 -9.47 2.18 12.98
CA ASP A 116 -10.35 3.34 12.86
C ASP A 116 -10.84 3.53 11.40
N ASN A 117 -10.02 3.10 10.43
CA ASN A 117 -10.30 3.23 9.00
C ASN A 117 -10.70 1.92 8.33
N ASN A 118 -10.98 0.87 9.11
CA ASN A 118 -11.50 -0.42 8.62
C ASN A 118 -10.55 -1.14 7.63
N TYR A 119 -9.24 -0.98 7.81
CA TYR A 119 -8.23 -1.80 7.16
C TYR A 119 -8.10 -3.13 7.89
N ASN A 120 -8.17 -4.24 7.15
CA ASN A 120 -8.15 -5.60 7.72
C ASN A 120 -6.81 -6.32 7.54
N SER A 121 -5.83 -5.67 6.91
CA SER A 121 -4.48 -6.18 6.74
C SER A 121 -3.47 -5.04 6.66
N VAL A 122 -2.19 -5.38 6.82
CA VAL A 122 -1.07 -4.44 6.71
C VAL A 122 -0.10 -4.98 5.67
N PHE A 123 0.35 -4.11 4.76
CA PHE A 123 1.39 -4.43 3.80
C PHE A 123 2.66 -3.62 4.10
N ALA A 124 3.71 -4.30 4.54
CA ALA A 124 4.96 -3.67 4.99
C ALA A 124 6.08 -3.63 3.93
N GLY A 125 5.89 -4.28 2.77
CA GLY A 125 6.94 -4.35 1.75
C GLY A 125 8.17 -5.13 2.25
N TYR A 126 9.36 -4.60 1.99
CA TYR A 126 10.63 -5.19 2.43
C TYR A 126 11.47 -4.19 3.23
N GLY A 127 12.28 -4.73 4.15
CA GLY A 127 13.06 -3.95 5.11
C GLY A 127 12.19 -3.11 6.04
N PHE A 128 12.84 -2.31 6.88
CA PHE A 128 12.14 -1.38 7.76
C PHE A 128 11.18 -2.12 8.71
N MET A 129 9.93 -1.65 8.84
CA MET A 129 8.87 -2.29 9.63
C MET A 129 8.45 -3.67 9.11
N ALA A 130 8.92 -4.13 7.96
CA ALA A 130 8.68 -5.51 7.54
C ALA A 130 9.39 -6.53 8.45
N GLU A 131 10.41 -6.08 9.20
CA GLU A 131 11.20 -6.90 10.13
C GLU A 131 10.74 -6.73 11.59
N ASP A 132 9.69 -5.94 11.82
CA ASP A 132 9.26 -5.43 13.13
C ASP A 132 7.85 -5.84 13.52
#